data_AF-A0AAF0X7D4-F1
#
_entry.id   AF-A0AAF0X7D4-F1
#
_cell.length_a   1.000
_cell.length_b   1.000
_cell.length_c   1.000
_cell.angle_alpha   90.00
_cell.angle_beta   90.00
_cell.angle_gamma   90.00
#
_symmetry.space_group_name_H-M   'P 1'
#
loop_
_entity.id
_entity.type
_entity.pdbx_description
1 polymer ?
#
loop_
_entity_poly.entity_id
_entity_poly.type
_entity_poly.pdbx_seq_one_letter_code
_entity_poly.pdbx_strand_id
1 'polypeptide(L)'
;MLSSQVKLNHICWLIQLNSAEPDTSRWLSIDCGADGLPFDDDLIIWDTDDGYIQSGLNELVRTKTSRNELNTLRAFPDKAVEHCYNVSAVTQTIRYIIRLGFYYGNYDGLSKPPRFDLFINHVKWTTVDTSINNGLPFYEEIIYQNEKSGSFKICLVQIKDGGMYNRIWSKDATPYTRVTGFPDFNTYENNPPITILEDAIVANGSDPITLIVNLPQSTQQSAYIVLYLTNLGNPFDSNQTTTLKFEINSQDQGTVNSTGNGKTTVVAKYPVTVSGPTINITLSLADEFSLPPMISAMEVFTKWDTGPSKSTAAAEFFSFAYSLILLCMLVLVV
;
A
#
# COMPACT_ATOMS: atom_id res chain seq x y z
N MET A 1 -13.87 4.85 -15.23
CA MET A 1 -12.75 5.41 -16.01
C MET A 1 -12.74 6.93 -15.84
N LEU A 2 -12.00 7.40 -14.84
CA LEU A 2 -11.43 8.75 -14.71
C LEU A 2 -10.38 8.55 -13.63
N SER A 3 -9.16 8.90 -14.00
CA SER A 3 -7.93 8.72 -13.23
C SER A 3 -8.11 9.19 -11.79
N SER A 4 -8.05 8.29 -10.80
CA SER A 4 -7.56 8.72 -9.49
C SER A 4 -6.07 8.95 -9.66
N GLN A 5 -5.76 10.16 -10.08
CA GLN A 5 -4.44 10.76 -9.99
C GLN A 5 -4.03 10.61 -8.53
N VAL A 6 -3.18 9.64 -8.24
CA VAL A 6 -2.35 9.75 -7.05
C VAL A 6 -1.44 10.92 -7.37
N LYS A 7 -1.71 12.05 -6.71
CA LYS A 7 -0.84 13.22 -6.78
C LYS A 7 0.26 13.00 -5.77
N LEU A 8 1.40 12.55 -6.27
CA LEU A 8 2.61 12.27 -5.50
C LEU A 8 3.41 13.55 -5.30
N ASN A 9 4.10 13.67 -4.16
CA ASN A 9 5.04 14.75 -3.87
C ASN A 9 6.26 14.23 -3.18
N HIS A 10 7.40 14.63 -3.72
CA HIS A 10 8.73 14.21 -3.29
C HIS A 10 9.36 15.24 -2.36
N ILE A 11 10.55 14.93 -1.82
CA ILE A 11 11.87 15.31 -2.38
C ILE A 11 13.00 14.48 -1.73
N CYS A 12 14.07 14.20 -2.48
CA CYS A 12 15.30 13.51 -2.11
C CYS A 12 16.48 14.53 -2.09
N TRP A 13 17.47 14.40 -1.20
CA TRP A 13 18.79 15.06 -1.29
C TRP A 13 19.87 14.01 -1.62
N LEU A 14 21.13 14.41 -1.77
CA LEU A 14 22.27 13.50 -1.77
C LEU A 14 23.54 14.29 -1.43
N ILE A 15 24.41 13.83 -0.53
CA ILE A 15 25.74 14.45 -0.32
C ILE A 15 26.85 13.43 -0.64
N GLN A 16 27.84 13.86 -1.40
CA GLN A 16 29.05 13.06 -1.65
C GLN A 16 30.10 13.36 -0.58
N LEU A 17 30.43 12.38 0.27
CA LEU A 17 31.58 12.53 1.17
C LEU A 17 32.83 12.08 0.44
N ASN A 18 33.70 13.01 0.04
CA ASN A 18 35.00 12.59 -0.44
C ASN A 18 36.12 13.65 -0.46
N SER A 19 36.61 14.05 0.72
CA SER A 19 38.05 14.12 0.99
C SER A 19 38.29 14.46 2.46
N ALA A 20 39.48 14.13 2.96
CA ALA A 20 39.94 14.48 4.31
C ALA A 20 40.16 16.00 4.55
N GLU A 21 39.47 16.86 3.78
CA GLU A 21 39.46 18.32 3.93
C GLU A 21 38.05 18.87 3.62
N PRO A 22 37.60 19.93 4.32
CA PRO A 22 36.28 20.53 4.12
C PRO A 22 36.28 21.42 2.87
N ASP A 23 36.21 20.79 1.70
CA ASP A 23 35.93 21.47 0.44
C ASP A 23 34.47 21.19 0.04
N THR A 24 33.57 22.11 0.38
CA THR A 24 32.14 22.02 0.03
C THR A 24 31.90 22.15 -1.47
N SER A 25 32.90 22.59 -2.27
CA SER A 25 32.77 22.73 -3.72
C SER A 25 32.61 21.40 -4.47
N ARG A 26 32.82 20.27 -3.80
CA ARG A 26 32.64 18.91 -4.35
C ARG A 26 31.35 18.23 -3.94
N TRP A 27 30.48 18.91 -3.20
CA TRP A 27 29.18 18.36 -2.84
C TRP A 27 28.25 18.45 -4.04
N LEU A 28 27.66 17.31 -4.40
CA LEU A 28 26.46 17.32 -5.22
C LEU A 28 25.32 17.82 -4.34
N SER A 29 24.59 18.85 -4.75
CA SER A 29 23.40 19.36 -4.05
C SER A 29 22.33 19.63 -5.09
N ILE A 30 21.19 18.97 -4.92
CA ILE A 30 20.14 18.88 -5.94
C ILE A 30 18.84 19.42 -5.36
N ASP A 31 18.34 20.50 -5.94
CA ASP A 31 17.02 21.06 -5.69
C ASP A 31 16.01 20.39 -6.63
N CYS A 32 15.18 19.55 -6.03
CA CYS A 32 14.24 18.74 -6.77
C CYS A 32 13.03 19.56 -7.20
N GLY A 33 12.75 19.59 -8.50
CA GLY A 33 11.64 20.36 -9.05
C GLY A 33 11.94 21.84 -9.24
N ALA A 34 13.22 22.25 -9.18
CA ALA A 34 13.64 23.57 -9.60
C ALA A 34 13.71 23.66 -11.14
N ASP A 35 13.14 24.74 -11.69
CA ASP A 35 13.22 25.11 -13.12
C ASP A 35 14.22 26.26 -13.39
N GLY A 36 14.92 26.70 -12.34
CA GLY A 36 15.77 27.89 -12.33
C GLY A 36 17.24 27.62 -12.60
N LEU A 37 18.01 28.70 -12.74
CA LEU A 37 19.46 28.62 -12.65
C LEU A 37 19.87 28.18 -11.23
N PRO A 38 21.01 27.48 -11.08
CA PRO A 38 21.55 27.16 -9.77
C PRO A 38 21.66 28.40 -8.87
N PHE A 39 21.37 28.23 -7.58
CA PHE A 39 21.52 29.30 -6.60
C PHE A 39 22.50 28.92 -5.50
N ASP A 40 23.11 29.94 -4.90
CA ASP A 40 24.01 29.80 -3.76
C ASP A 40 23.22 30.10 -2.48
N ASP A 41 23.27 29.18 -1.52
CA ASP A 41 22.79 29.37 -0.17
C ASP A 41 23.85 28.91 0.82
N ASP A 42 24.41 29.86 1.58
CA ASP A 42 25.46 29.63 2.57
C ASP A 42 26.62 28.71 2.07
N LEU A 43 27.15 28.98 0.87
CA LEU A 43 28.25 28.23 0.23
C LEU A 43 27.88 26.83 -0.29
N ILE A 44 26.58 26.52 -0.34
CA ILE A 44 26.04 25.33 -1.01
C ILE A 44 25.39 25.78 -2.32
N ILE A 45 25.89 25.25 -3.43
CA ILE A 45 25.32 25.51 -4.76
C ILE A 45 24.26 24.43 -5.04
N TRP A 46 23.01 24.87 -5.15
CA TRP A 46 21.87 24.03 -5.45
C TRP A 46 21.63 23.99 -6.96
N ASP A 47 21.75 22.80 -7.56
CA ASP A 47 21.48 22.58 -8.98
C ASP A 47 20.13 21.88 -9.18
N THR A 48 19.55 21.99 -10.37
CA THR A 48 18.30 21.32 -10.75
C THR A 48 18.48 19.79 -10.78
N ASP A 49 17.36 19.07 -10.69
CA ASP A 49 17.38 17.60 -10.65
C ASP A 49 17.23 16.91 -12.02
N ASP A 50 17.16 17.69 -13.11
CA ASP A 50 16.94 17.22 -14.48
C ASP A 50 17.99 16.23 -14.98
N GLY A 51 19.22 16.32 -14.48
CA GLY A 51 20.31 15.40 -14.82
C GLY A 51 20.19 14.01 -14.17
N TYR A 52 19.30 13.85 -13.18
CA TYR A 52 19.26 12.69 -12.30
C TYR A 52 17.97 11.88 -12.42
N ILE A 53 16.89 12.50 -12.88
CA ILE A 53 15.59 11.87 -13.06
C ILE A 53 14.84 12.47 -14.27
N GLN A 54 14.07 11.65 -14.98
CA GLN A 54 13.32 12.07 -16.17
C GLN A 54 11.80 12.03 -15.99
N SER A 55 11.31 11.36 -14.94
CA SER A 55 9.88 11.29 -14.62
C SER A 55 9.49 12.41 -13.68
N GLY A 56 8.20 12.78 -13.65
CA GLY A 56 7.63 13.71 -12.69
C GLY A 56 7.37 15.11 -13.23
N LEU A 57 6.79 15.93 -12.36
CA LEU A 57 6.40 17.32 -12.59
C LEU A 57 7.04 18.21 -11.54
N ASN A 58 7.48 19.38 -11.95
CA ASN A 58 8.06 20.38 -11.07
C ASN A 58 6.94 21.23 -10.47
N GLU A 59 7.01 21.47 -9.16
CA GLU A 59 5.94 22.08 -8.38
C GLU A 59 6.51 23.03 -7.32
N LEU A 60 5.67 23.98 -6.89
CA LEU A 60 6.02 24.93 -5.83
C LEU A 60 5.16 24.69 -4.61
N VAL A 61 5.79 24.71 -3.44
CA VAL A 61 5.05 24.64 -2.18
C VAL A 61 4.16 25.87 -2.02
N ARG A 62 2.99 25.69 -1.41
CA ARG A 62 2.11 26.82 -1.09
C ARG A 62 2.56 27.54 0.17
N THR A 63 2.97 26.76 1.18
CA THR A 63 3.51 27.30 2.42
C THR A 63 5.02 27.33 2.30
N LYS A 64 5.60 28.51 2.06
CA LYS A 64 7.06 28.63 1.94
C LYS A 64 7.77 28.50 3.28
N THR A 65 9.00 28.03 3.23
CA THR A 65 9.93 27.92 4.36
C THR A 65 11.09 28.90 4.16
N SER A 66 11.88 29.10 5.22
CA SER A 66 13.12 29.87 5.15
C SER A 66 14.24 29.16 4.38
N ARG A 67 14.09 27.87 4.09
CA ARG A 67 15.01 27.05 3.31
C ARG A 67 14.55 27.03 1.85
N ASN A 68 15.31 27.67 0.98
CA ASN A 68 14.90 27.91 -0.40
C ASN A 68 14.79 26.61 -1.20
N GLU A 69 15.69 25.66 -0.95
CA GLU A 69 15.77 24.34 -1.56
C GLU A 69 14.61 23.41 -1.18
N LEU A 70 13.76 23.82 -0.22
CA LEU A 70 12.56 23.10 0.19
C LEU A 70 11.28 23.83 -0.28
N ASN A 71 11.40 24.88 -1.09
CA ASN A 71 10.24 25.62 -1.62
C ASN A 71 9.78 25.13 -3.00
N THR A 72 10.61 24.37 -3.67
CA THR A 72 10.35 23.61 -4.91
C THR A 72 10.21 22.14 -4.55
N LEU A 73 9.45 21.38 -5.34
CA LEU A 73 9.37 19.92 -5.25
C LEU A 73 9.14 19.28 -6.60
N ARG A 74 9.65 18.05 -6.77
CA ARG A 74 9.20 17.17 -7.86
C ARG A 74 8.01 16.35 -7.37
N ALA A 75 7.07 16.09 -8.25
CA ALA A 75 5.85 15.32 -8.03
C ALA A 75 5.75 14.20 -9.08
N PHE A 76 5.53 12.94 -8.70
CA PHE A 76 5.46 11.81 -9.65
C PHE A 76 4.01 11.32 -9.81
N PRO A 77 3.08 12.02 -10.49
CA PRO A 77 1.67 11.60 -10.58
C PRO A 77 1.44 10.30 -11.37
N ASP A 78 2.50 9.71 -11.92
CA ASP A 78 2.45 8.50 -12.73
C ASP A 78 2.21 7.25 -11.87
N LYS A 79 1.65 6.20 -12.49
CA LYS A 79 1.37 4.89 -11.88
C LYS A 79 2.60 3.98 -11.86
N ALA A 80 3.78 4.50 -12.18
CA ALA A 80 5.00 3.72 -12.15
C ALA A 80 5.22 3.16 -10.73
N VAL A 81 5.80 1.96 -10.67
CA VAL A 81 5.98 1.25 -9.39
C VAL A 81 7.06 1.91 -8.54
N GLU A 82 8.05 2.53 -9.18
CA GLU A 82 9.16 3.22 -8.54
C GLU A 82 9.66 4.39 -9.40
N HIS A 83 10.17 5.42 -8.74
CA HIS A 83 10.81 6.57 -9.38
C HIS A 83 12.21 6.75 -8.82
N CYS A 84 13.22 6.65 -9.68
CA CYS A 84 14.60 6.53 -9.26
C CYS A 84 15.48 7.67 -9.76
N TYR A 85 16.18 8.30 -8.83
CA TYR A 85 17.31 9.17 -9.10
C TYR A 85 18.55 8.33 -9.37
N ASN A 86 19.21 8.54 -10.51
CA ASN A 86 20.46 7.85 -10.85
C ASN A 86 21.65 8.73 -10.54
N VAL A 87 22.47 8.33 -9.57
CA VAL A 87 23.59 9.13 -9.08
C VAL A 87 24.92 8.46 -9.41
N SER A 88 25.75 9.15 -10.17
CA SER A 88 27.13 8.73 -10.47
C SER A 88 27.98 8.61 -9.20
N ALA A 89 28.57 7.43 -9.00
CA ALA A 89 29.52 7.18 -7.93
C ALA A 89 30.96 7.24 -8.47
N VAL A 90 31.86 7.87 -7.73
CA VAL A 90 33.29 7.88 -8.07
C VAL A 90 33.89 6.52 -7.76
N THR A 91 34.67 5.97 -8.68
CA THR A 91 35.16 4.60 -8.66
C THR A 91 36.37 4.44 -7.76
N GLN A 92 36.15 4.20 -6.46
CA GLN A 92 37.05 3.49 -5.52
C GLN A 92 36.47 3.59 -4.09
N THR A 93 35.60 2.65 -3.69
CA THR A 93 35.14 2.41 -2.30
C THR A 93 34.97 3.66 -1.42
N ILE A 94 33.99 4.49 -1.78
CA ILE A 94 33.68 5.73 -1.05
C ILE A 94 32.41 5.50 -0.23
N ARG A 95 32.46 5.91 1.04
CA ARG A 95 31.27 6.06 1.88
C ARG A 95 30.67 7.43 1.56
N TYR A 96 29.36 7.49 1.36
CA TYR A 96 28.60 8.71 1.07
C TYR A 96 27.71 9.03 2.28
N ILE A 97 27.55 10.30 2.65
CA ILE A 97 26.44 10.73 3.52
C ILE A 97 25.30 11.09 2.59
N ILE A 98 24.29 10.26 2.53
CA ILE A 98 23.07 10.58 1.82
C ILE A 98 22.17 11.26 2.83
N ARG A 99 22.12 12.58 2.80
CA ARG A 99 21.01 13.35 3.37
C ARG A 99 19.88 13.31 2.34
N LEU A 100 18.63 13.27 2.79
CA LEU A 100 17.39 13.54 2.04
C LEU A 100 16.54 14.50 2.86
N GLY A 101 15.76 15.37 2.23
CA GLY A 101 14.95 16.37 2.93
C GLY A 101 13.59 16.48 2.31
N PHE A 102 12.58 16.48 3.17
CA PHE A 102 11.19 16.27 2.81
C PHE A 102 10.34 17.41 3.32
N TYR A 103 9.50 17.94 2.43
CA TYR A 103 8.50 18.92 2.80
C TYR A 103 7.33 18.89 1.82
N TYR A 104 6.13 18.59 2.33
CA TYR A 104 4.92 18.56 1.51
C TYR A 104 4.43 19.97 1.15
N GLY A 105 4.53 20.92 2.09
CA GLY A 105 4.18 22.33 1.88
C GLY A 105 2.78 22.63 1.33
N ASN A 106 1.90 21.62 1.37
CA ASN A 106 0.56 21.62 0.77
C ASN A 106 0.51 22.14 -0.68
N TYR A 107 1.52 21.82 -1.50
CA TYR A 107 1.66 22.30 -2.88
C TYR A 107 0.37 22.13 -3.73
N ASP A 108 -0.35 21.00 -3.63
CA ASP A 108 -1.61 20.71 -4.33
C ASP A 108 -2.87 21.27 -3.66
N GLY A 109 -2.76 21.72 -2.41
CA GLY A 109 -3.90 22.20 -1.63
C GLY A 109 -4.84 21.12 -1.12
N LEU A 110 -4.44 19.85 -1.15
CA LEU A 110 -5.29 18.75 -0.68
C LEU A 110 -5.18 18.53 0.83
N SER A 111 -4.15 19.08 1.48
CA SER A 111 -3.84 18.86 2.89
C SER A 111 -3.73 17.37 3.23
N LYS A 112 -3.19 16.58 2.29
CA LYS A 112 -3.02 15.13 2.38
C LYS A 112 -1.54 14.79 2.15
N PRO A 113 -0.69 14.99 3.18
CA PRO A 113 0.73 14.69 3.07
C PRO A 113 0.97 13.21 2.71
N PRO A 114 1.86 12.91 1.74
CA PRO A 114 2.13 11.54 1.32
C PRO A 114 3.04 10.77 2.27
N ARG A 115 2.96 9.44 2.17
CA ARG A 115 3.85 8.45 2.79
C ARG A 115 4.39 7.48 1.72
N PHE A 116 5.68 7.21 1.73
CA PHE A 116 6.34 6.36 0.71
C PHE A 116 7.58 5.66 1.26
N ASP A 117 7.99 4.59 0.58
CA ASP A 117 9.22 3.88 0.90
C ASP A 117 10.40 4.41 0.09
N LEU A 118 11.56 4.48 0.73
CA LEU A 118 12.83 4.79 0.11
C LEU A 118 13.66 3.53 -0.06
N PHE A 119 14.23 3.38 -1.24
CA PHE A 119 15.15 2.29 -1.58
C PHE A 119 16.47 2.87 -2.05
N ILE A 120 17.57 2.24 -1.63
CA ILE A 120 18.88 2.45 -2.26
C ILE A 120 19.15 1.20 -3.09
N ASN A 121 19.28 1.38 -4.41
CA ASN A 121 19.22 0.32 -5.40
C ASN A 121 17.93 -0.51 -5.24
N HIS A 122 18.03 -1.73 -4.72
CA HIS A 122 16.90 -2.63 -4.52
C HIS A 122 16.64 -2.96 -3.04
N VAL A 123 17.33 -2.27 -2.11
CA VAL A 123 17.21 -2.51 -0.68
C VAL A 123 16.42 -1.37 -0.05
N LYS A 124 15.33 -1.70 0.65
CA LYS A 124 14.54 -0.70 1.39
C LYS A 124 15.43 -0.09 2.48
N TRP A 125 15.57 1.23 2.44
CA TRP A 125 16.25 2.00 3.47
C TRP A 125 15.27 2.34 4.60
N THR A 126 14.22 3.11 4.30
CA THR A 126 13.27 3.56 5.32
C THR A 126 11.91 3.90 4.70
N THR A 127 10.94 4.24 5.55
CA THR A 127 9.65 4.78 5.15
C THR A 127 9.56 6.24 5.56
N VAL A 128 9.26 7.13 4.61
CA VAL A 128 9.07 8.56 4.82
C VAL A 128 7.59 8.84 5.01
N ASP A 129 7.27 9.63 6.03
CA ASP A 129 5.93 10.15 6.28
C ASP A 129 6.02 11.67 6.45
N THR A 130 5.52 12.41 5.45
CA THR A 130 5.61 13.87 5.44
C THR A 130 4.59 14.57 6.33
N SER A 131 3.72 13.81 7.02
CA SER A 131 2.83 14.33 8.06
C SER A 131 3.51 14.46 9.42
N ILE A 132 4.66 13.82 9.61
CA ILE A 132 5.45 13.87 10.84
C ILE A 132 5.89 15.31 11.13
N ASN A 133 6.21 15.59 12.40
CA ASN A 133 6.71 16.89 12.86
C ASN A 133 5.73 18.03 12.53
N ASN A 134 4.43 17.75 12.63
CA ASN A 134 3.34 18.67 12.27
C ASN A 134 3.45 19.20 10.82
N GLY A 135 3.96 18.37 9.90
CA GLY A 135 4.17 18.74 8.51
C GLY A 135 5.29 19.75 8.28
N LEU A 136 6.15 20.00 9.28
CA LEU A 136 7.33 20.84 9.13
C LEU A 136 8.41 20.11 8.33
N PRO A 137 9.30 20.84 7.62
CA PRO A 137 10.40 20.22 6.88
C PRO A 137 11.32 19.42 7.79
N PHE A 138 11.80 18.28 7.31
CA PHE A 138 12.76 17.44 8.04
C PHE A 138 13.72 16.71 7.09
N TYR A 139 14.72 16.07 7.69
CA TYR A 139 15.80 15.39 7.00
C TYR A 139 15.95 13.94 7.44
N GLU A 140 16.24 13.06 6.49
CA GLU A 140 16.71 11.69 6.71
C GLU A 140 18.16 11.58 6.29
N GLU A 141 18.99 10.87 7.05
CA GLU A 141 20.42 10.73 6.76
C GLU A 141 20.89 9.28 6.88
N ILE A 142 21.78 8.86 5.97
CA ILE A 142 22.45 7.56 6.03
C ILE A 142 23.88 7.65 5.53
N ILE A 143 24.75 6.82 6.11
CA ILE A 143 26.07 6.53 5.54
C ILE A 143 25.94 5.33 4.61
N TYR A 144 26.06 5.55 3.29
CA TYR A 144 25.98 4.52 2.27
C TYR A 144 27.37 4.15 1.76
N GLN A 145 27.71 2.86 1.76
CA GLN A 145 28.96 2.36 1.16
C GLN A 145 28.65 1.68 -0.17
N ASN A 146 29.20 2.22 -1.27
CA ASN A 146 29.02 1.59 -2.58
C ASN A 146 29.99 0.41 -2.74
N GLU A 147 29.47 -0.76 -3.12
CA GLU A 147 30.22 -2.01 -3.27
C GLU A 147 30.83 -2.21 -4.68
N LYS A 148 30.48 -1.37 -5.68
CA LYS A 148 30.94 -1.47 -7.08
C LYS A 148 31.35 -0.12 -7.68
N SER A 149 32.09 -0.15 -8.79
CA SER A 149 32.25 1.00 -9.69
C SER A 149 30.96 1.22 -10.48
N GLY A 150 30.56 2.47 -10.68
CA GLY A 150 29.33 2.84 -11.38
C GLY A 150 28.23 3.30 -10.41
N SER A 151 27.28 4.07 -10.93
CA SER A 151 26.25 4.78 -10.18
C SER A 151 25.44 3.93 -9.19
N PHE A 152 24.77 4.59 -8.25
CA PHE A 152 23.72 3.99 -7.42
C PHE A 152 22.40 4.72 -7.66
N LYS A 153 21.29 4.05 -7.32
CA LYS A 153 19.95 4.59 -7.46
C LYS A 153 19.34 4.88 -6.10
N ILE A 154 18.64 6.00 -5.99
CA ILE A 154 17.71 6.26 -4.88
C ILE A 154 16.31 6.25 -5.44
N CYS A 155 15.49 5.30 -5.02
CA CYS A 155 14.17 5.07 -5.55
C CYS A 155 13.10 5.40 -4.51
N LEU A 156 12.09 6.12 -4.95
CA LEU A 156 10.89 6.44 -4.20
C LEU A 156 9.80 5.49 -4.69
N VAL A 157 9.24 4.72 -3.77
CA VAL A 157 8.22 3.72 -4.03
C VAL A 157 6.98 4.10 -3.25
N GLN A 158 5.87 4.36 -3.94
CA GLN A 158 4.62 4.66 -3.28
C GLN A 158 4.24 3.49 -2.37
N ILE A 159 3.91 3.79 -1.10
CA ILE A 159 3.22 2.81 -0.27
C ILE A 159 1.84 2.64 -0.91
N LYS A 160 1.69 1.53 -1.62
CA LYS A 160 0.37 1.06 -2.01
C LYS A 160 -0.37 0.88 -0.69
N ASP A 161 -1.51 1.54 -0.51
CA ASP A 161 -2.34 1.56 0.71
C ASP A 161 -2.89 0.16 1.09
N GLY A 162 -2.07 -0.89 1.01
CA GLY A 162 -2.39 -2.30 1.19
C GLY A 162 -2.28 -2.80 2.61
N GLY A 163 -2.10 -1.90 3.57
CA GLY A 163 -1.79 -2.22 4.95
C GLY A 163 -0.41 -2.87 5.05
N MET A 164 -0.14 -3.58 6.15
CA MET A 164 1.16 -4.21 6.42
C MET A 164 1.67 -5.21 5.35
N TYR A 165 0.86 -5.54 4.34
CA TYR A 165 1.17 -6.53 3.32
C TYR A 165 1.30 -5.95 1.90
N ASN A 166 1.33 -4.62 1.73
CA ASN A 166 1.51 -3.95 0.42
C ASN A 166 0.55 -4.43 -0.68
N ARG A 167 -0.66 -4.86 -0.30
CA ARG A 167 -1.73 -5.26 -1.23
C ARG A 167 -2.20 -4.08 -2.09
N ILE A 168 -2.61 -4.37 -3.32
CA ILE A 168 -3.23 -3.37 -4.19
C ILE A 168 -4.75 -3.48 -4.03
N TRP A 169 -5.39 -2.39 -3.63
CA TRP A 169 -6.84 -2.28 -3.59
C TRP A 169 -7.30 -1.42 -4.78
N SER A 170 -8.10 -2.00 -5.67
CA SER A 170 -8.68 -1.31 -6.82
C SER A 170 -10.16 -1.03 -6.59
N LYS A 171 -10.60 0.17 -6.95
CA LYS A 171 -12.03 0.54 -6.96
C LYS A 171 -12.58 0.39 -8.37
N ASP A 172 -13.61 -0.44 -8.51
CA ASP A 172 -14.35 -0.57 -9.76
C ASP A 172 -15.53 0.39 -9.83
N ALA A 173 -15.94 0.73 -11.05
CA ALA A 173 -17.17 1.50 -11.26
C ALA A 173 -18.37 0.59 -11.01
N THR A 174 -19.17 0.92 -10.00
CA THR A 174 -20.39 0.19 -9.67
C THR A 174 -21.61 1.10 -9.86
N PRO A 175 -22.82 0.53 -10.08
CA PRO A 175 -24.04 1.32 -10.18
C PRO A 175 -24.58 1.80 -8.82
N TYR A 176 -23.91 1.45 -7.72
CA TYR A 176 -24.38 1.70 -6.35
C TYR A 176 -23.94 3.08 -5.85
N THR A 177 -24.68 3.59 -4.86
CA THR A 177 -24.34 4.84 -4.19
C THR A 177 -23.14 4.63 -3.28
N ARG A 178 -22.29 5.64 -3.15
CA ARG A 178 -21.15 5.62 -2.21
C ARG A 178 -21.45 6.38 -0.94
N VAL A 179 -20.94 5.86 0.16
CA VAL A 179 -20.99 6.50 1.47
C VAL A 179 -19.62 6.41 2.12
N THR A 180 -19.22 7.52 2.73
CA THR A 180 -17.97 7.61 3.49
C THR A 180 -18.29 7.81 4.96
N GLY A 181 -17.49 7.23 5.85
CA GLY A 181 -17.68 7.37 7.28
C GLY A 181 -16.41 7.07 8.07
N PHE A 182 -16.55 7.06 9.39
CA PHE A 182 -15.47 6.77 10.32
C PHE A 182 -15.57 5.33 10.81
N PRO A 183 -14.76 4.39 10.29
CA PRO A 183 -14.66 3.06 10.85
C PRO A 183 -14.03 3.10 12.24
N ASP A 184 -14.25 2.08 13.05
CA ASP A 184 -13.51 1.91 14.28
C ASP A 184 -12.05 1.52 14.01
N PHE A 185 -11.18 1.70 15.01
CA PHE A 185 -9.75 1.43 14.88
C PHE A 185 -9.36 0.00 15.28
N ASN A 186 -10.30 -0.95 15.18
CA ASN A 186 -10.02 -2.35 15.53
C ASN A 186 -9.21 -3.06 14.43
N THR A 187 -8.50 -4.11 14.82
CA THR A 187 -7.85 -5.02 13.88
C THR A 187 -8.81 -6.11 13.44
N TYR A 188 -8.92 -6.33 12.13
CA TYR A 188 -9.83 -7.28 11.52
C TYR A 188 -9.08 -8.44 10.84
N GLU A 189 -9.78 -9.56 10.60
CA GLU A 189 -9.23 -10.67 9.83
C GLU A 189 -8.71 -10.18 8.46
N ASN A 190 -7.57 -10.74 8.04
CA ASN A 190 -6.83 -10.30 6.85
C ASN A 190 -6.37 -8.83 6.88
N ASN A 191 -6.49 -8.13 8.02
CA ASN A 191 -5.91 -6.81 8.30
C ASN A 191 -6.06 -5.80 7.15
N PRO A 192 -7.29 -5.54 6.66
CA PRO A 192 -7.53 -4.53 5.65
C PRO A 192 -7.01 -3.16 6.14
N PRO A 193 -6.49 -2.33 5.24
CA PRO A 193 -6.13 -0.95 5.58
C PRO A 193 -7.37 -0.18 6.03
N ILE A 194 -7.23 0.66 7.06
CA ILE A 194 -8.35 1.44 7.59
C ILE A 194 -8.96 2.37 6.53
N THR A 195 -8.13 2.91 5.63
CA THR A 195 -8.53 3.77 4.50
C THR A 195 -9.45 3.08 3.50
N ILE A 196 -9.43 1.74 3.44
CA ILE A 196 -10.34 0.94 2.63
C ILE A 196 -11.69 0.75 3.32
N LEU A 197 -11.72 0.80 4.65
CA LEU A 197 -12.95 0.67 5.45
C LEU A 197 -13.71 2.00 5.62
N GLU A 198 -13.12 3.13 5.23
CA GLU A 198 -13.72 4.48 5.27
C GLU A 198 -14.70 4.77 4.13
N ASP A 199 -14.73 3.93 3.08
CA ASP A 199 -15.56 4.09 1.89
C ASP A 199 -16.32 2.79 1.64
N ALA A 200 -17.63 2.88 1.42
CA ALA A 200 -18.48 1.75 1.10
C ALA A 200 -19.46 2.08 -0.03
N ILE A 201 -19.89 1.02 -0.71
CA ILE A 201 -21.07 1.07 -1.58
C ILE A 201 -22.29 0.64 -0.78
N VAL A 202 -23.42 1.29 -1.05
CA VAL A 202 -24.71 1.04 -0.41
C VAL A 202 -25.79 0.84 -1.46
N ALA A 203 -26.65 -0.15 -1.24
CA ALA A 203 -27.79 -0.42 -2.11
C ALA A 203 -28.90 0.63 -1.93
N ASN A 204 -29.81 0.68 -2.89
CA ASN A 204 -30.99 1.54 -2.78
C ASN A 204 -32.12 0.79 -2.05
N GLY A 205 -32.39 1.17 -0.80
CA GLY A 205 -33.41 0.50 0.00
C GLY A 205 -33.10 -0.99 0.21
N SER A 206 -34.02 -1.87 -0.21
CA SER A 206 -33.87 -3.33 -0.08
C SER A 206 -33.21 -4.01 -1.29
N ASP A 207 -32.77 -3.24 -2.28
CA ASP A 207 -32.14 -3.80 -3.48
C ASP A 207 -30.87 -4.59 -3.11
N PRO A 208 -30.57 -5.70 -3.82
CA PRO A 208 -29.34 -6.44 -3.59
C PRO A 208 -28.12 -5.73 -4.17
N ILE A 209 -26.95 -5.97 -3.59
CA ILE A 209 -25.65 -5.66 -4.21
C ILE A 209 -25.12 -6.92 -4.89
N THR A 210 -25.02 -6.89 -6.22
CA THR A 210 -24.30 -7.90 -7.01
C THR A 210 -22.97 -7.35 -7.50
N LEU A 211 -21.89 -8.07 -7.19
CA LEU A 211 -20.52 -7.84 -7.61
C LEU A 211 -20.09 -8.93 -8.60
N ILE A 212 -19.52 -8.53 -9.73
CA ILE A 212 -19.05 -9.45 -10.76
C ILE A 212 -17.54 -9.61 -10.61
N VAL A 213 -17.07 -10.84 -10.53
CA VAL A 213 -15.64 -11.18 -10.42
C VAL A 213 -15.22 -11.97 -11.63
N ASN A 214 -14.20 -11.48 -12.35
CA ASN A 214 -13.57 -12.22 -13.44
C ASN A 214 -12.64 -13.30 -12.87
N LEU A 215 -12.80 -14.54 -13.33
CA LEU A 215 -11.93 -15.64 -12.93
C LEU A 215 -10.74 -15.76 -13.90
N PRO A 216 -9.55 -16.16 -13.41
CA PRO A 216 -8.36 -16.33 -14.26
C PRO A 216 -8.49 -17.53 -15.22
N GLN A 217 -9.31 -18.50 -14.89
CA GLN A 217 -9.58 -19.70 -15.70
C GLN A 217 -11.08 -20.00 -15.66
N SER A 218 -11.63 -20.52 -16.75
CA SER A 218 -13.06 -20.86 -16.83
C SER A 218 -13.40 -22.26 -16.28
N THR A 219 -12.39 -23.06 -15.96
CA THR A 219 -12.55 -24.39 -15.37
C THR A 219 -12.94 -24.31 -13.90
N GLN A 220 -13.45 -25.42 -13.37
CA GLN A 220 -13.78 -25.52 -11.95
C GLN A 220 -12.51 -25.39 -11.10
N GLN A 221 -12.55 -24.52 -10.08
CA GLN A 221 -11.41 -24.24 -9.20
C GLN A 221 -11.88 -23.87 -7.78
N SER A 222 -11.02 -24.04 -6.78
CA SER A 222 -11.28 -23.58 -5.42
C SER A 222 -10.95 -22.10 -5.27
N ALA A 223 -11.82 -21.35 -4.60
CA ALA A 223 -11.65 -19.96 -4.25
C ALA A 223 -11.72 -19.73 -2.73
N TYR A 224 -11.02 -18.69 -2.29
CA TYR A 224 -11.15 -18.04 -0.99
C TYR A 224 -11.71 -16.64 -1.24
N ILE A 225 -12.87 -16.34 -0.66
CA ILE A 225 -13.56 -15.05 -0.83
C ILE A 225 -13.69 -14.38 0.53
N VAL A 226 -13.33 -13.11 0.58
CA VAL A 226 -13.33 -12.28 1.79
C VAL A 226 -14.13 -11.01 1.51
N LEU A 227 -15.11 -10.71 2.34
CA LEU A 227 -15.92 -9.50 2.26
C LEU A 227 -15.75 -8.66 3.52
N TYR A 228 -15.63 -7.35 3.35
CA TYR A 228 -15.51 -6.37 4.43
C TYR A 228 -16.77 -5.52 4.48
N LEU A 229 -17.64 -5.83 5.44
CA LEU A 229 -18.94 -5.19 5.60
C LEU A 229 -18.85 -4.13 6.70
N THR A 230 -18.50 -2.90 6.35
CA THR A 230 -18.47 -1.79 7.31
C THR A 230 -19.81 -1.06 7.32
N ASN A 231 -20.40 -0.94 8.51
CA ASN A 231 -21.63 -0.17 8.68
C ASN A 231 -21.29 1.32 8.82
N LEU A 232 -21.12 1.99 7.68
CA LEU A 232 -20.86 3.44 7.59
C LEU A 232 -22.19 4.21 7.59
N GLY A 233 -22.81 4.31 8.77
CA GLY A 233 -24.15 4.87 8.94
C GLY A 233 -24.17 6.20 9.69
N ASN A 234 -25.34 6.52 10.24
CA ASN A 234 -25.49 7.69 11.10
C ASN A 234 -24.73 7.45 12.42
N PRO A 235 -23.76 8.31 12.80
CA PRO A 235 -22.99 8.15 14.03
C PRO A 235 -23.82 8.22 15.31
N PHE A 236 -25.07 8.69 15.22
CA PHE A 236 -25.99 8.81 16.35
C PHE A 236 -26.93 7.59 16.52
N ASP A 237 -26.85 6.58 15.65
CA ASP A 237 -27.64 5.35 15.77
C ASP A 237 -26.73 4.11 15.86
N SER A 238 -26.31 3.79 17.09
CA SER A 238 -25.36 2.71 17.37
C SER A 238 -25.97 1.31 17.36
N ASN A 239 -27.30 1.19 17.30
CA ASN A 239 -28.01 -0.09 17.50
C ASN A 239 -28.50 -0.70 16.18
N GLN A 240 -28.16 -0.10 15.04
CA GLN A 240 -28.56 -0.62 13.75
C GLN A 240 -27.81 -1.92 13.44
N THR A 241 -28.59 -2.91 12.98
CA THR A 241 -28.11 -4.23 12.59
C THR A 241 -28.59 -4.49 11.17
N THR A 242 -27.71 -5.05 10.35
CA THR A 242 -28.05 -5.52 9.01
C THR A 242 -27.80 -7.02 8.95
N THR A 243 -28.85 -7.78 8.63
CA THR A 243 -28.72 -9.22 8.38
C THR A 243 -28.74 -9.46 6.87
N LEU A 244 -27.60 -9.87 6.32
CA LEU A 244 -27.43 -10.09 4.89
C LEU A 244 -27.35 -11.58 4.57
N LYS A 245 -28.02 -11.99 3.49
CA LYS A 245 -27.78 -13.26 2.82
C LYS A 245 -26.63 -13.08 1.83
N PHE A 246 -25.69 -14.02 1.85
CA PHE A 246 -24.55 -14.04 0.94
C PHE A 246 -24.69 -15.20 -0.06
N GLU A 247 -24.68 -14.88 -1.35
CA GLU A 247 -24.83 -15.87 -2.42
C GLU A 247 -23.69 -15.76 -3.44
N ILE A 248 -23.27 -16.91 -3.97
CA ILE A 248 -22.28 -17.01 -5.06
C ILE A 248 -22.95 -17.76 -6.20
N ASN A 249 -23.08 -17.13 -7.37
CA ASN A 249 -23.80 -17.67 -8.53
C ASN A 249 -25.22 -18.17 -8.17
N SER A 250 -25.93 -17.42 -7.31
CA SER A 250 -27.25 -17.77 -6.74
C SER A 250 -27.26 -18.97 -5.80
N GLN A 251 -26.09 -19.49 -5.41
CA GLN A 251 -25.97 -20.53 -4.39
C GLN A 251 -25.74 -19.88 -3.02
N ASP A 252 -26.63 -20.18 -2.08
CA ASP A 252 -26.58 -19.68 -0.72
C ASP A 252 -25.30 -20.13 0.03
N GLN A 253 -24.63 -19.16 0.65
CA GLN A 253 -23.46 -19.34 1.50
C GLN A 253 -23.75 -19.05 2.98
N GLY A 254 -25.00 -18.72 3.31
CA GLY A 254 -25.49 -18.42 4.65
C GLY A 254 -25.73 -16.92 4.89
N THR A 255 -26.06 -16.60 6.14
CA THR A 255 -26.36 -15.23 6.59
C THR A 255 -25.24 -14.65 7.45
N VAL A 256 -25.06 -13.33 7.35
CA VAL A 256 -24.13 -12.54 8.17
C VAL A 256 -24.87 -11.39 8.84
N ASN A 257 -24.58 -11.18 10.12
CA ASN A 257 -25.07 -10.03 10.87
C ASN A 257 -23.94 -8.99 10.96
N SER A 258 -24.17 -7.80 10.44
CA SER A 258 -23.31 -6.63 10.67
C SER A 258 -23.98 -5.71 11.68
N THR A 259 -23.27 -5.35 12.75
CA THR A 259 -23.84 -4.59 13.89
C THR A 259 -22.98 -3.40 14.23
N GLY A 260 -23.64 -2.27 14.54
CA GLY A 260 -22.99 -1.08 15.13
C GLY A 260 -22.31 -0.17 14.12
N ASN A 261 -22.50 1.14 14.30
CA ASN A 261 -21.91 2.15 13.44
C ASN A 261 -20.37 2.13 13.51
N GLY A 262 -19.72 2.22 12.35
CA GLY A 262 -18.26 2.19 12.19
C GLY A 262 -17.63 0.81 12.34
N LYS A 263 -18.37 -0.20 12.79
CA LYS A 263 -17.83 -1.56 12.93
C LYS A 263 -17.77 -2.27 11.59
N THR A 264 -16.74 -3.08 11.42
CA THR A 264 -16.58 -3.95 10.25
C THR A 264 -16.84 -5.40 10.63
N THR A 265 -17.64 -6.08 9.83
CA THR A 265 -17.80 -7.53 9.89
C THR A 265 -17.06 -8.15 8.71
N VAL A 266 -16.13 -9.06 8.99
CA VAL A 266 -15.39 -9.80 7.95
C VAL A 266 -16.10 -11.13 7.69
N VAL A 267 -16.41 -11.40 6.43
CA VAL A 267 -16.98 -12.68 5.98
C VAL A 267 -15.96 -13.37 5.10
N ALA A 268 -15.45 -14.50 5.58
CA ALA A 268 -14.46 -15.29 4.87
C ALA A 268 -15.02 -16.68 4.55
N LYS A 269 -14.98 -17.11 3.28
CA LYS A 269 -15.41 -18.45 2.85
C LYS A 269 -14.31 -19.16 2.09
N TYR A 270 -13.91 -20.32 2.61
CA TYR A 270 -12.99 -21.26 1.97
C TYR A 270 -13.26 -22.70 2.43
N PRO A 271 -13.11 -23.70 1.55
CA PRO A 271 -13.02 -23.57 0.09
C PRO A 271 -14.40 -23.33 -0.53
N VAL A 272 -14.48 -22.46 -1.54
CA VAL A 272 -15.66 -22.33 -2.40
C VAL A 272 -15.33 -22.85 -3.78
N THR A 273 -16.18 -23.72 -4.32
CA THR A 273 -16.03 -24.21 -5.70
C THR A 273 -16.64 -23.24 -6.68
N VAL A 274 -15.85 -22.69 -7.59
CA VAL A 274 -16.28 -21.71 -8.61
C VAL A 274 -15.92 -22.18 -10.01
N SER A 275 -16.68 -21.77 -11.02
CA SER A 275 -16.44 -22.10 -12.43
C SER A 275 -16.98 -21.02 -13.36
N GLY A 276 -16.48 -21.00 -14.61
CA GLY A 276 -16.87 -20.03 -15.63
C GLY A 276 -15.93 -18.83 -15.73
N PRO A 277 -16.09 -17.97 -16.76
CA PRO A 277 -15.23 -16.79 -16.92
C PRO A 277 -15.48 -15.71 -15.84
N THR A 278 -16.66 -15.73 -15.22
CA THR A 278 -17.08 -14.78 -14.18
C THR A 278 -17.93 -15.46 -13.13
N ILE A 279 -17.89 -14.95 -11.91
CA ILE A 279 -18.86 -15.28 -10.85
C ILE A 279 -19.59 -14.03 -10.36
N ASN A 280 -20.81 -14.22 -9.90
CA ASN A 280 -21.61 -13.18 -9.27
C ASN A 280 -21.64 -13.42 -7.76
N ILE A 281 -21.21 -12.42 -7.00
CA ILE A 281 -21.32 -12.36 -5.54
C ILE A 281 -22.48 -11.42 -5.20
N THR A 282 -23.52 -11.94 -4.56
CA THR A 282 -24.73 -11.18 -4.24
C THR A 282 -24.91 -11.07 -2.72
N LEU A 283 -25.16 -9.85 -2.26
CA LEU A 283 -25.58 -9.51 -0.90
C LEU A 283 -27.02 -9.01 -0.96
N SER A 284 -27.94 -9.73 -0.34
CA SER A 284 -29.36 -9.38 -0.26
C SER A 284 -29.81 -9.34 1.19
N LEU A 285 -30.90 -8.62 1.48
CA LEU A 285 -31.46 -8.60 2.82
C LEU A 285 -32.02 -9.98 3.18
N ALA A 286 -31.73 -10.44 4.39
CA ALA A 286 -32.36 -11.61 4.99
C ALA A 286 -33.53 -11.21 5.92
N ASP A 287 -33.63 -9.93 6.29
CA ASP A 287 -34.73 -9.34 7.06
C ASP A 287 -35.09 -7.98 6.45
N GLU A 288 -36.37 -7.77 6.13
CA GLU A 288 -36.90 -6.56 5.49
C GLU A 288 -36.78 -5.31 6.38
N PHE A 289 -36.59 -5.48 7.69
CA PHE A 289 -36.37 -4.38 8.63
C PHE A 289 -34.89 -3.99 8.81
N SER A 290 -33.98 -4.69 8.13
CA SER A 290 -32.55 -4.36 8.15
C SER A 290 -32.24 -3.09 7.33
N LEU A 291 -31.12 -2.43 7.64
CA LEU A 291 -30.60 -1.37 6.77
C LEU A 291 -30.24 -1.90 5.38
N PRO A 292 -30.13 -1.04 4.36
CA PRO A 292 -29.65 -1.44 3.04
C PRO A 292 -28.30 -2.20 3.09
N PRO A 293 -28.06 -3.17 2.19
CA PRO A 293 -26.77 -3.82 2.08
C PRO A 293 -25.63 -2.82 1.86
N MET A 294 -24.53 -3.02 2.59
CA MET A 294 -23.33 -2.18 2.53
C MET A 294 -22.06 -3.04 2.51
N ILE A 295 -21.11 -2.68 1.65
CA ILE A 295 -19.81 -3.34 1.56
C ILE A 295 -18.71 -2.34 1.22
N SER A 296 -17.60 -2.41 1.96
CA SER A 296 -16.44 -1.54 1.79
C SER A 296 -15.43 -2.12 0.82
N ALA A 297 -15.16 -3.42 0.93
CA ALA A 297 -14.19 -4.09 0.10
C ALA A 297 -14.42 -5.60 -0.01
N MET A 298 -13.75 -6.19 -0.99
CA MET A 298 -13.75 -7.63 -1.25
C MET A 298 -12.38 -8.08 -1.75
N GLU A 299 -11.94 -9.26 -1.32
CA GLU A 299 -10.79 -9.97 -1.87
C GLU A 299 -11.24 -11.34 -2.39
N VAL A 300 -10.73 -11.74 -3.55
CA VAL A 300 -10.98 -13.06 -4.13
C VAL A 300 -9.65 -13.68 -4.54
N PHE A 301 -9.37 -14.86 -3.99
CA PHE A 301 -8.20 -15.65 -4.31
C PHE A 301 -8.65 -16.97 -4.93
N THR A 302 -8.00 -17.40 -6.00
CA THR A 302 -8.27 -18.69 -6.63
C THR A 302 -7.02 -19.53 -6.55
N LYS A 303 -7.17 -20.81 -6.20
CA LYS A 303 -6.03 -21.72 -6.20
C LYS A 303 -5.51 -21.89 -7.62
N TRP A 304 -4.21 -21.68 -7.81
CA TRP A 304 -3.55 -21.98 -9.07
C TRP A 304 -3.17 -23.47 -9.08
N ASP A 305 -3.82 -24.27 -9.92
CA ASP A 305 -3.41 -25.65 -10.11
C ASP A 305 -2.10 -25.68 -10.89
N THR A 306 -0.99 -25.83 -10.16
CA THR A 306 0.25 -26.33 -10.76
C THR A 306 -0.09 -27.74 -11.25
N GLY A 307 -0.18 -27.95 -12.57
CA GLY A 307 -0.43 -29.26 -13.17
C GLY A 307 0.48 -30.35 -12.57
N PRO A 308 0.19 -31.65 -12.80
CA PRO A 308 0.87 -32.73 -12.11
C PRO A 308 2.38 -32.51 -12.15
N SER A 309 2.99 -32.35 -10.97
CA SER A 309 4.43 -32.33 -10.89
C SER A 309 4.91 -33.59 -11.59
N LYS A 310 5.74 -33.44 -12.63
CA LYS A 310 6.59 -34.54 -13.03
C LYS A 310 7.54 -34.77 -11.86
N SER A 311 7.11 -35.53 -10.86
CA SER A 311 8.03 -36.13 -9.92
C SER A 311 8.80 -37.17 -10.72
N THR A 312 9.93 -36.75 -11.28
CA THR A 312 11.03 -37.68 -11.49
C THR A 312 11.32 -38.30 -10.14
N ALA A 313 11.06 -39.61 -10.05
CA ALA A 313 11.42 -40.44 -8.92
C ALA A 313 12.87 -40.14 -8.51
N ALA A 314 13.06 -39.69 -7.27
CA ALA A 314 14.34 -39.66 -6.62
C ALA A 314 14.20 -40.39 -5.28
N ALA A 315 14.65 -41.64 -5.32
CA ALA A 315 15.08 -42.53 -4.26
C ALA A 315 14.46 -42.37 -2.87
N GLU A 316 13.75 -43.43 -2.49
CA GLU A 316 13.55 -43.85 -1.10
C GLU A 316 14.89 -43.79 -0.33
N PHE A 317 14.94 -42.98 0.72
CA PHE A 317 15.81 -43.22 1.87
C PHE A 317 14.94 -43.20 3.12
N PHE A 318 14.62 -44.39 3.60
CA PHE A 318 14.20 -44.62 4.97
C PHE A 318 15.36 -44.27 5.91
N SER A 319 15.11 -43.38 6.88
CA SER A 319 15.88 -43.36 8.12
C SER A 319 14.91 -43.14 9.27
N PHE A 320 14.73 -44.20 10.06
CA PHE A 320 13.96 -44.21 11.30
C PHE A 320 14.84 -43.75 12.48
N ALA A 321 14.16 -43.14 13.46
CA ALA A 321 14.57 -42.85 14.84
C ALA A 321 15.48 -41.61 15.02
N TYR A 322 15.19 -40.66 15.92
CA TYR A 322 14.80 -40.87 17.31
C TYR A 322 13.76 -39.84 17.80
N SER A 323 12.74 -40.37 18.48
CA SER A 323 11.85 -39.65 19.39
C SER A 323 12.60 -39.23 20.65
N LEU A 324 12.34 -38.02 21.14
CA LEU A 324 12.41 -37.70 22.57
C LEU A 324 11.11 -36.98 22.94
N ILE A 325 10.15 -37.77 23.41
CA ILE A 325 9.00 -37.32 24.19
C ILE A 325 9.46 -37.38 25.65
N LEU A 326 9.34 -36.27 26.38
CA LEU A 326 9.43 -36.27 27.84
C LEU A 326 8.02 -36.11 28.43
N LEU A 327 7.78 -36.94 29.44
CA LEU A 327 6.55 -37.35 30.08
C LEU A 327 5.90 -36.31 31.02
N CYS A 328 4.57 -36.31 31.05
CA CYS A 328 3.69 -36.26 32.24
C CYS A 328 2.29 -36.68 31.72
N MET A 329 1.57 -37.69 32.20
CA MET A 329 1.38 -38.26 33.54
C MET A 329 0.98 -39.75 33.45
N LEU A 330 1.27 -40.49 34.53
CA LEU A 330 0.88 -41.88 34.85
C LEU A 330 -0.64 -42.13 34.77
N VAL A 331 -1.04 -43.38 34.46
CA VAL A 331 -1.73 -44.32 35.39
C VAL A 331 -1.47 -45.77 34.92
N LEU A 332 -1.07 -46.62 35.85
CA LEU A 332 -0.84 -48.07 35.74
C LEU A 332 -1.99 -48.79 36.48
N VAL A 333 -2.59 -49.82 35.90
CA VAL A 333 -3.22 -50.92 36.67
C VAL A 333 -3.00 -52.23 35.91
N VAL A 334 -2.15 -53.06 36.54
CA VAL A 334 -1.86 -54.52 36.47
C VAL A 334 -1.93 -55.22 35.12
#